data_AF-A0A9P4JH79-F1
#
_entry.id   AF-A0A9P4JH79-F1
#
_cell.length_a   1.000
_cell.length_b   1.000
_cell.length_c   1.000
_cell.angle_alpha   90.00
_cell.angle_beta   90.00
_cell.angle_gamma   90.00
#
_symmetry.space_group_name_H-M   'P 1'
#
loop_
_entity.id
_entity.type
_entity.pdbx_description
1 polymer ?
#
loop_
_entity_poly.entity_id
_entity_poly.type
_entity_poly.pdbx_seq_one_letter_code
_entity_poly.pdbx_strand_id
1 'polypeptide(L)'
;MSAAARAPPPPPPPPSPPPPPPWRGIDSLPTELFLDIIQYLRPEDYASLALAIYPVLGWHGLAPPITDIFFNRIANSHTMPTMSVGTWPLPTELTDMVLHYLAPTDIIALLFSNRNLLERYVPIMPPETRVLLRRWMILWR
;
A
#
# COMPACT_ATOMS: atom_id res chain seq x y z
N MET A 1 -15.55 -47.94 -51.74
CA MET A 1 -16.25 -47.33 -50.59
C MET A 1 -15.19 -46.66 -49.74
N SER A 2 -15.07 -45.32 -49.77
CA SER A 2 -14.02 -44.58 -49.05
C SER A 2 -14.51 -44.16 -47.66
N ALA A 3 -13.86 -44.66 -46.61
CA ALA A 3 -14.09 -44.23 -45.24
C ALA A 3 -13.29 -42.95 -44.95
N ALA A 4 -13.99 -41.84 -44.75
CA ALA A 4 -13.40 -40.59 -44.28
C ALA A 4 -13.21 -40.67 -42.76
N ALA A 5 -11.96 -40.84 -42.30
CA ALA A 5 -11.61 -40.72 -40.89
C ALA A 5 -11.80 -39.27 -40.44
N ARG A 6 -12.83 -39.01 -39.62
CA ARG A 6 -13.06 -37.70 -39.00
C ARG A 6 -11.93 -37.44 -38.00
N ALA A 7 -11.26 -36.30 -38.14
CA ALA A 7 -10.27 -35.82 -37.19
C ALA A 7 -10.90 -35.66 -35.79
N PRO A 8 -10.15 -35.93 -34.70
CA PRO A 8 -10.66 -35.78 -33.34
C PRO A 8 -11.04 -34.31 -33.07
N PRO A 9 -12.11 -34.07 -32.29
CA PRO A 9 -12.53 -32.71 -31.95
C PRO A 9 -11.43 -31.97 -31.18
N PRO A 10 -11.29 -30.65 -31.36
CA PRO A 10 -10.31 -29.86 -30.62
C PRO A 10 -10.58 -29.93 -29.11
N PRO A 11 -9.52 -29.91 -28.28
CA PRO A 11 -9.68 -29.88 -26.83
C PRO A 11 -10.49 -28.65 -26.40
N PRO A 12 -11.31 -28.75 -25.33
CA PRO A 12 -12.03 -27.61 -24.80
C PRO A 12 -11.04 -26.51 -24.36
N PRO A 13 -11.42 -25.23 -24.50
CA PRO A 13 -10.60 -24.13 -24.00
C PRO A 13 -10.37 -24.29 -22.49
N PRO A 14 -9.19 -23.90 -21.97
CA PRO A 14 -8.94 -23.91 -20.54
C PRO A 14 -10.00 -23.08 -19.80
N PRO A 15 -10.41 -23.47 -18.59
CA PRO A 15 -11.34 -22.69 -17.80
C PRO A 15 -10.78 -21.29 -17.56
N SER A 16 -11.63 -20.27 -17.72
CA SER A 16 -11.29 -18.89 -17.39
C SER A 16 -10.74 -18.81 -15.95
N PRO A 17 -9.67 -18.03 -15.70
CA PRO A 17 -9.20 -17.84 -14.34
C PRO A 17 -10.35 -17.32 -13.46
N PRO A 18 -10.46 -17.78 -12.19
CA PRO A 18 -11.50 -17.30 -11.29
C PRO A 18 -11.38 -15.77 -11.14
N PRO A 19 -12.52 -15.06 -11.00
CA PRO A 19 -12.48 -13.64 -10.73
C PRO A 19 -11.63 -13.37 -9.49
N PRO A 20 -10.87 -12.26 -9.46
CA PRO A 20 -10.08 -11.89 -8.29
C PRO A 20 -11.00 -11.87 -7.06
N PRO A 21 -10.52 -12.32 -5.88
CA PRO A 21 -11.34 -12.38 -4.68
C PRO A 21 -11.96 -11.00 -4.42
N PRO A 22 -13.25 -10.93 -4.00
CA PRO A 22 -13.87 -9.67 -3.65
C PRO A 22 -13.04 -9.04 -2.53
N TRP A 23 -12.58 -7.81 -2.74
CA TRP A 23 -11.80 -7.03 -1.78
C TRP A 23 -12.63 -6.82 -0.51
N ARG A 24 -12.57 -7.77 0.43
CA ARG A 24 -13.16 -7.65 1.77
C ARG A 24 -12.17 -6.90 2.66
N GLY A 25 -12.12 -5.58 2.51
CA GLY A 25 -11.23 -4.70 3.26
C GLY A 25 -11.86 -3.33 3.49
N ILE A 26 -11.07 -2.37 4.00
CA ILE A 26 -11.47 -0.96 4.18
C ILE A 26 -12.12 -0.37 2.91
N ASP A 27 -11.72 -0.83 1.73
CA ASP A 27 -12.25 -0.41 0.43
C ASP A 27 -13.75 -0.71 0.22
N SER A 28 -14.34 -1.56 1.07
CA SER A 28 -15.78 -1.88 1.07
C SER A 28 -16.59 -1.06 2.08
N LEU A 29 -15.93 -0.21 2.88
CA LEU A 29 -16.61 0.66 3.82
C LEU A 29 -17.33 1.80 3.08
N PRO A 30 -18.54 2.18 3.52
CA PRO A 30 -19.13 3.46 3.17
C PRO A 30 -18.13 4.60 3.44
N THR A 31 -18.08 5.58 2.53
CA THR A 31 -17.18 6.73 2.64
C THR A 31 -17.29 7.43 4.00
N GLU A 32 -18.49 7.57 4.54
CA GLU A 32 -18.70 8.24 5.84
C GLU A 32 -18.04 7.50 7.00
N LEU A 33 -18.09 6.15 7.01
CA LEU A 33 -17.43 5.37 8.05
C LEU A 33 -15.91 5.45 7.91
N PHE A 34 -15.41 5.51 6.67
CA PHE A 34 -13.98 5.67 6.43
C PHE A 34 -13.48 7.04 6.88
N LEU A 35 -14.25 8.11 6.61
CA LEU A 35 -13.95 9.46 7.05
C LEU A 35 -14.01 9.58 8.58
N ASP A 36 -14.99 8.96 9.24
CA ASP A 36 -15.04 8.87 10.71
C ASP A 36 -13.80 8.17 11.27
N ILE A 37 -13.41 7.01 10.71
CA ILE A 37 -12.20 6.29 11.15
C ILE A 37 -10.96 7.19 11.04
N ILE A 38 -10.82 7.90 9.92
CA ILE A 38 -9.71 8.84 9.71
C ILE A 38 -9.76 9.98 10.73
N GLN A 39 -10.93 10.56 10.99
CA GLN A 39 -11.08 11.69 11.90
C GLN A 39 -10.71 11.35 13.35
N TYR A 40 -10.98 10.11 13.79
CA TYR A 40 -10.61 9.63 15.13
C TYR A 40 -9.24 8.94 15.19
N LEU A 41 -8.53 8.88 14.06
CA LEU A 41 -7.22 8.26 14.01
C LEU A 41 -6.20 9.14 14.74
N ARG A 42 -5.38 8.53 15.57
CA ARG A 42 -4.25 9.25 16.18
C ARG A 42 -3.19 9.53 15.11
N PRO A 43 -2.44 10.65 15.20
CA PRO A 43 -1.36 10.98 14.28
C PRO A 43 -0.39 9.82 14.02
N GLU A 44 -0.07 9.06 15.06
CA GLU A 44 0.87 7.93 14.99
C GLU A 44 0.35 6.75 14.15
N ASP A 45 -0.98 6.59 14.09
CA ASP A 45 -1.62 5.46 13.42
C ASP A 45 -1.83 5.72 11.91
N TYR A 46 -1.70 6.98 11.45
CA TYR A 46 -1.85 7.37 10.04
C TYR A 46 -0.87 6.65 9.12
N ALA A 47 0.36 6.46 9.55
CA ALA A 47 1.37 5.82 8.73
C ALA A 47 1.04 4.32 8.50
N SER A 48 0.53 3.66 9.52
CA SER A 48 0.07 2.26 9.42
C SER A 48 -1.16 2.16 8.52
N LEU A 49 -2.14 3.07 8.70
CA LEU A 49 -3.32 3.12 7.84
C LEU A 49 -2.92 3.37 6.38
N ALA A 50 -2.10 4.38 6.10
CA ALA A 50 -1.65 4.76 4.77
C ALA A 50 -0.98 3.60 4.02
N LEU A 51 -0.23 2.74 4.73
CA LEU A 51 0.35 1.53 4.13
C LEU A 51 -0.70 0.43 3.90
N ALA A 52 -1.71 0.31 4.77
CA ALA A 52 -2.80 -0.66 4.62
C ALA A 52 -3.71 -0.32 3.43
N ILE A 53 -4.02 0.96 3.23
CA ILE A 53 -4.83 1.47 2.12
C ILE A 53 -4.01 1.98 0.94
N TYR A 54 -2.70 1.69 0.93
CA TYR A 54 -1.78 2.12 -0.12
C TYR A 54 -2.33 1.90 -1.54
N PRO A 55 -2.98 0.77 -1.86
CA PRO A 55 -3.48 0.56 -3.21
C PRO A 55 -4.54 1.57 -3.65
N VAL A 56 -5.46 1.91 -2.75
CA VAL A 56 -6.48 2.92 -2.99
C VAL A 56 -5.83 4.29 -3.19
N LEU A 57 -4.85 4.63 -2.34
CA LEU A 57 -4.09 5.87 -2.48
C LEU A 57 -3.33 5.92 -3.80
N GLY A 58 -2.74 4.82 -4.24
CA GLY A 58 -2.05 4.72 -5.53
C GLY A 58 -2.98 4.91 -6.72
N TRP A 59 -4.19 4.34 -6.69
CA TRP A 59 -5.20 4.54 -7.74
C TRP A 59 -5.65 5.99 -7.87
N HIS A 60 -5.69 6.72 -6.76
CA HIS A 60 -6.03 8.14 -6.74
C HIS A 60 -4.81 9.07 -6.90
N GLY A 61 -3.60 8.53 -7.12
CA GLY A 61 -2.38 9.33 -7.27
C GLY A 61 -1.88 10.01 -5.99
N LEU A 62 -2.38 9.58 -4.82
CA LEU A 62 -2.04 10.10 -3.50
C LEU A 62 -0.86 9.37 -2.85
N ALA A 63 -0.55 8.17 -3.31
CA ALA A 63 0.67 7.44 -2.93
C ALA A 63 1.61 7.30 -4.14
N PRO A 64 2.93 7.25 -3.91
CA PRO A 64 3.88 6.92 -4.96
C PRO A 64 3.55 5.56 -5.62
N PRO A 65 4.05 5.28 -6.82
CA PRO A 65 3.99 3.92 -7.37
C PRO A 65 4.89 2.97 -6.55
N ILE A 66 4.37 1.78 -6.20
CA ILE A 66 5.19 0.70 -5.64
C ILE A 66 6.15 0.20 -6.72
N THR A 67 7.39 0.66 -6.65
CA THR A 67 8.51 0.11 -7.41
C THR A 67 9.28 -0.89 -6.56
N ASP A 68 10.03 -1.80 -7.18
CA ASP A 68 10.95 -2.70 -6.46
C ASP A 68 11.89 -1.92 -5.53
N ILE A 69 12.33 -0.74 -5.97
CA ILE A 69 13.17 0.17 -5.18
C ILE A 69 12.40 0.66 -3.95
N PHE A 70 11.18 1.17 -4.11
CA PHE A 70 10.36 1.66 -3.01
C PHE A 70 10.00 0.56 -2.02
N PHE A 71 9.59 -0.62 -2.51
CA PHE A 71 9.29 -1.78 -1.66
C PHE A 71 10.50 -2.22 -0.86
N ASN A 72 11.66 -2.43 -1.50
CA ASN A 72 12.89 -2.81 -0.79
C ASN A 72 13.36 -1.69 0.15
N ARG A 73 13.14 -0.43 -0.19
CA ARG A 73 13.51 0.72 0.64
C ARG A 73 12.69 0.82 1.92
N ILE A 74 11.40 0.48 1.90
CA ILE A 74 10.56 0.47 3.10
C ILE A 74 10.67 -0.86 3.85
N ALA A 75 10.75 -1.99 3.15
CA ALA A 75 10.81 -3.30 3.77
C ALA A 75 12.16 -3.60 4.46
N ASN A 76 13.26 -2.99 3.99
CA ASN A 76 14.62 -3.24 4.49
C ASN A 76 15.21 -2.02 5.26
N SER A 77 14.37 -1.06 5.67
CA SER A 77 14.76 0.20 6.34
C SER A 77 15.73 0.04 7.53
N HIS A 78 15.78 -1.14 8.14
CA HIS A 78 16.62 -1.49 9.28
C HIS A 78 18.12 -1.71 8.98
N THR A 79 18.53 -1.89 7.73
CA THR A 79 19.86 -2.45 7.41
C THR A 79 20.95 -1.45 7.04
N MET A 80 20.65 -0.15 6.95
CA MET A 80 21.65 0.85 6.58
C MET A 80 21.68 2.00 7.61
N PRO A 81 22.83 2.26 8.27
CA PRO A 81 23.02 3.52 8.99
C PRO A 81 23.01 4.63 7.93
N THR A 82 21.84 5.22 7.72
CA THR A 82 21.68 6.30 6.75
C THR A 82 22.44 7.49 7.30
N MET A 83 23.55 7.86 6.64
CA MET A 83 24.14 9.18 6.85
C MET A 83 23.03 10.22 6.61
N SER A 84 22.66 10.89 7.70
CA SER A 84 21.53 11.80 7.86
C SER A 84 21.60 12.97 6.86
N VAL A 85 21.11 12.76 5.65
CA VAL A 85 20.81 13.82 4.68
C VAL A 85 19.30 13.81 4.47
N GLY A 86 18.58 14.77 5.07
CA GLY A 86 17.12 14.89 5.00
C GLY A 86 16.36 14.50 6.26
N THR A 87 16.95 14.67 7.44
CA THR A 87 16.32 14.33 8.73
C THR A 87 15.21 15.32 9.05
N TRP A 88 14.02 14.81 9.33
CA TRP A 88 12.94 15.60 9.91
C TRP A 88 13.46 16.20 11.23
N PRO A 89 13.66 17.53 11.30
CA PRO A 89 14.48 18.13 12.37
C PRO A 89 13.71 18.24 13.68
N LEU A 90 12.40 17.97 13.67
CA LEU A 90 11.56 18.15 14.83
C LEU A 90 11.61 16.91 15.75
N PRO A 91 11.64 17.13 17.08
CA PRO A 91 11.29 16.12 18.06
C PRO A 91 9.92 15.50 17.76
N THR A 92 9.69 14.29 18.28
CA THR A 92 8.44 13.56 18.04
C THR A 92 7.22 14.36 18.51
N GLU A 93 7.31 15.04 19.64
CA GLU A 93 6.21 15.81 20.22
C GLU A 93 5.80 16.99 19.31
N LEU A 94 6.78 17.72 18.76
CA LEU A 94 6.50 18.79 17.80
C LEU A 94 6.00 18.25 16.47
N THR A 95 6.43 17.04 16.11
CA THR A 95 5.93 16.35 14.92
C THR A 95 4.46 15.99 15.10
N ASP A 96 4.10 15.39 16.23
CA ASP A 96 2.72 15.02 16.54
C ASP A 96 1.83 16.26 16.59
N MET A 97 2.32 17.38 17.14
CA MET A 97 1.63 18.66 17.06
C MET A 97 1.39 19.09 15.62
N VAL A 98 2.40 19.05 14.75
CA VAL A 98 2.24 19.39 13.32
C VAL A 98 1.23 18.48 12.66
N LEU A 99 1.34 17.16 12.85
CA LEU A 99 0.41 16.19 12.29
C LEU A 99 -1.03 16.40 12.79
N HIS A 100 -1.22 16.78 14.06
CA HIS A 100 -2.54 17.04 14.63
C HIS A 100 -3.28 18.21 13.96
N TYR A 101 -2.56 19.21 13.44
CA TYR A 101 -3.15 20.36 12.75
C TYR A 101 -3.26 20.19 11.23
N LEU A 102 -2.74 19.11 10.67
CA LEU A 102 -2.80 18.83 9.24
C LEU A 102 -4.09 18.10 8.88
N ALA A 103 -4.57 18.34 7.65
CA ALA A 103 -5.63 17.51 7.11
C ALA A 103 -5.12 16.07 6.90
N PRO A 104 -5.98 15.05 6.98
CA PRO A 104 -5.61 13.65 6.75
C PRO A 104 -4.79 13.42 5.46
N THR A 105 -5.17 14.09 4.38
CA THR A 105 -4.48 14.00 3.09
C THR A 105 -3.07 14.57 3.17
N ASP A 106 -2.88 15.68 3.88
CA ASP A 106 -1.56 16.30 4.04
C ASP A 106 -0.66 15.48 4.95
N ILE A 107 -1.21 14.82 5.97
CA ILE A 107 -0.49 13.86 6.81
C ILE A 107 0.06 12.72 5.95
N ILE A 108 -0.79 12.11 5.12
CA ILE A 108 -0.41 11.01 4.22
C ILE A 108 0.66 11.47 3.23
N ALA A 109 0.49 12.64 2.61
CA ALA A 109 1.46 13.21 1.68
C ALA A 109 2.81 13.48 2.37
N LEU A 110 2.79 14.05 3.58
CA LEU A 110 3.98 14.33 4.36
C LEU A 110 4.74 13.04 4.70
N LEU A 111 4.02 12.00 5.13
CA LEU A 111 4.58 10.69 5.47
C LEU A 111 5.27 10.04 4.27
N PHE A 112 4.65 10.04 3.08
CA PHE A 112 5.29 9.48 1.89
C PHE A 112 6.42 10.37 1.33
N SER A 113 6.39 11.68 1.58
CA SER A 113 7.46 12.59 1.16
C SER A 113 8.72 12.47 2.02
N ASN A 114 8.57 12.10 3.30
CA ASN A 114 9.68 12.04 4.26
C ASN A 114 9.91 10.63 4.82
N ARG A 115 10.96 9.96 4.31
CA ARG A 115 11.35 8.61 4.73
C ARG A 115 11.57 8.49 6.24
N ASN A 116 12.32 9.42 6.83
CA ASN A 116 12.68 9.34 8.24
C ASN A 116 11.45 9.48 9.14
N LEU A 117 10.46 10.25 8.67
CA LEU A 117 9.18 10.39 9.32
C LEU A 117 8.36 9.10 9.23
N LEU A 118 8.25 8.50 8.04
CA LEU A 118 7.54 7.23 7.85
C LEU A 118 8.16 6.11 8.70
N GLU A 119 9.48 6.03 8.76
CA GLU A 119 10.21 5.04 9.58
C GLU A 119 10.08 5.30 11.08
N ARG A 120 9.90 6.56 11.49
CA ARG A 120 9.65 6.89 12.90
C ARG A 120 8.30 6.32 13.37
N TYR A 121 7.25 6.43 12.54
CA TYR A 121 5.90 5.96 12.89
C TYR A 121 5.64 4.49 12.54
N VAL A 122 6.32 3.95 11.52
CA VAL A 122 6.29 2.53 11.16
C VAL A 122 7.72 2.01 11.20
N PRO A 123 8.28 1.81 12.41
CA PRO A 123 9.65 1.32 12.54
C PRO A 123 9.78 -0.07 11.94
N ILE A 124 8.81 -0.96 12.22
CA ILE A 124 8.76 -2.31 11.67
C ILE A 124 7.49 -2.44 10.85
N MET A 125 7.64 -2.69 9.55
CA MET A 125 6.50 -2.98 8.69
C MET A 125 5.85 -4.31 9.07
N PRO A 126 4.53 -4.32 9.37
CA PRO A 126 3.79 -5.56 9.65
C PRO A 126 3.91 -6.57 8.51
N PRO A 127 4.03 -7.88 8.82
CA PRO A 127 4.21 -8.90 7.79
C PRO A 127 3.03 -8.98 6.81
N GLU A 128 1.81 -8.71 7.28
CA GLU A 128 0.59 -8.69 6.47
C GLU A 128 0.66 -7.57 5.42
N THR A 129 1.03 -6.36 5.86
CA THR A 129 1.23 -5.19 4.99
C THR A 129 2.31 -5.45 3.95
N ARG A 130 3.40 -6.13 4.33
CA ARG A 130 4.48 -6.51 3.40
C ARG A 130 3.99 -7.46 2.31
N VAL A 131 3.20 -8.47 2.68
CA VAL A 131 2.60 -9.41 1.72
C VAL A 131 1.64 -8.70 0.78
N LEU A 132 0.83 -7.77 1.30
CA LEU A 132 -0.08 -6.96 0.49
C LEU A 132 0.69 -6.11 -0.53
N LEU A 133 1.67 -5.31 -0.09
CA LEU A 133 2.48 -4.48 -0.98
C LEU A 133 3.21 -5.31 -2.06
N ARG A 134 3.76 -6.47 -1.68
CA ARG A 134 4.41 -7.38 -2.64
C ARG A 134 3.43 -7.94 -3.66
N ARG A 135 2.22 -8.33 -3.23
CA ARG A 135 1.17 -8.80 -4.13
C ARG A 135 0.76 -7.72 -5.11
N TRP A 136 0.64 -6.49 -4.65
CA TRP A 136 0.31 -5.33 -5.49
C TRP A 136 1.39 -5.01 -6.51
N MET A 137 2.67 -5.11 -6.13
CA MET A 137 3.80 -4.95 -7.05
C MET A 137 3.75 -5.95 -8.23
N ILE A 138 3.24 -7.16 -8.01
CA ILE A 138 3.13 -8.20 -9.04
C ILE A 138 1.90 -7.98 -9.94
N LEU A 139 0.80 -7.48 -9.38
CA LEU A 139 -0.46 -7.29 -10.11
C LEU A 139 -0.43 -6.13 -11.11
N TRP A 140 0.51 -5.20 -10.96
CA TRP A 140 0.62 -3.99 -11.79
C TRP A 140 1.89 -3.94 -12.65
N ARG A 141 2.53 -5.10 -12.86
CA ARG A 141 3.65 -5.29 -13.80
C ARG A 141 3.15 -5.91 -15.10
#